data_AF-A0A0A1ZSI7-F1
#
_entry.id   AF-A0A0A1ZSI7-F1
#
_cell.length_a   1.000
_cell.length_b   1.000
_cell.length_c   1.000
_cell.angle_alpha   90.00
_cell.angle_beta   90.00
_cell.angle_gamma   90.00
#
_symmetry.space_group_name_H-M   'P 1'
#
loop_
_entity.id
_entity.type
_entity.pdbx_description
1 polymer ?
#
loop_
_entity_poly.entity_id
_entity_poly.type
_entity_poly.pdbx_seq_one_letter_code
_entity_poly.pdbx_strand_id
1 'polypeptide(L)'
;MLRLYLSDEPFNNEIFNGKSHTKNLITLGSPHQAIKATALRKFVDEKYPGNFFNNINYVSIGGEIEIKSKLTSLITKIIARGSYKSISGDNNAKGDGLVPLSSSLLEGSQKIILTETVHGGIFGKNWYCTSSKVREWWKQIHWK
;
A
#
# COMPACT_ATOMS: atom_id res chain seq x y z
N MET A 1 -2.59 2.96 -7.65
CA MET A 1 -2.24 4.35 -8.00
C MET A 1 -0.89 4.47 -8.71
N LEU A 2 0.24 4.15 -8.07
CA LEU A 2 1.58 4.36 -8.65
C LEU A 2 1.88 3.55 -9.93
N ARG A 3 1.05 2.58 -10.30
CA ARG A 3 1.12 1.92 -11.61
C ARG A 3 0.99 2.91 -12.77
N LEU A 4 0.22 3.97 -12.60
CA LEU A 4 0.10 5.04 -13.60
C LEU A 4 1.44 5.72 -13.90
N TYR A 5 2.28 5.93 -12.88
CA TYR A 5 3.60 6.54 -13.04
C TYR A 5 4.52 5.68 -13.92
N LEU A 6 4.33 4.36 -13.95
CA LEU A 6 5.14 3.47 -14.79
C LEU A 6 4.79 3.55 -16.27
N SER A 7 3.59 4.03 -16.62
CA SER A 7 3.10 4.02 -17.99
C SER A 7 3.80 5.04 -18.88
N ASP A 8 4.10 4.64 -20.12
CA ASP A 8 4.53 5.47 -21.23
C ASP A 8 3.36 6.02 -22.05
N GLU A 9 2.12 5.73 -21.66
CA GLU A 9 0.94 6.32 -22.26
C GLU A 9 0.62 7.71 -21.66
N PRO A 10 0.07 8.64 -22.46
CA PRO A 10 -0.36 9.94 -21.96
C PRO A 10 -1.42 9.86 -20.85
N PHE A 11 -1.26 10.67 -19.81
CA PHE A 11 -2.26 10.92 -18.78
C PHE A 11 -2.24 12.40 -18.40
N ASN A 12 -3.38 13.08 -18.56
CA ASN A 12 -3.52 14.51 -18.25
C ASN A 12 -2.44 15.38 -18.93
N ASN A 13 -2.21 15.14 -20.23
CA ASN A 13 -1.19 15.78 -21.08
C ASN A 13 0.27 15.52 -20.69
N GLU A 14 0.53 14.57 -19.79
CA GLU A 14 1.89 14.19 -19.38
C GLU A 14 2.17 12.73 -19.72
N ILE A 15 3.44 12.41 -19.99
CA ILE A 15 3.94 11.04 -20.11
C ILE A 15 4.96 10.81 -19.01
N PHE A 16 4.63 9.95 -18.04
CA PHE A 16 5.51 9.69 -16.90
C PHE A 16 6.66 8.74 -17.23
N ASN A 17 6.37 7.64 -17.94
CA ASN A 17 7.32 6.60 -18.37
C ASN A 17 8.29 6.13 -17.27
N GLY A 18 7.81 5.99 -16.03
CA GLY A 18 8.63 5.62 -14.89
C GLY A 18 9.35 4.27 -15.07
N LYS A 19 8.78 3.35 -15.86
CA LYS A 19 9.40 2.05 -16.18
C LYS A 19 10.71 2.16 -16.97
N SER A 20 11.00 3.33 -17.57
CA SER A 20 12.29 3.61 -18.20
C SER A 20 13.40 3.99 -17.20
N HIS A 21 13.03 4.38 -15.97
CA HIS A 21 13.95 4.86 -14.95
C HIS A 21 14.14 3.88 -13.77
N THR A 22 13.19 2.98 -13.54
CA THR A 22 13.27 1.98 -12.46
C THR A 22 12.80 0.61 -12.91
N LYS A 23 13.36 -0.43 -12.28
CA LYS A 23 12.90 -1.82 -12.39
C LYS A 23 12.04 -2.26 -11.21
N ASN A 24 11.81 -1.40 -10.23
CA ASN A 24 11.13 -1.75 -8.99
C ASN A 24 10.00 -0.75 -8.69
N LEU A 25 8.83 -1.28 -8.35
CA LEU A 25 7.75 -0.52 -7.72
C LEU A 25 7.46 -1.09 -6.34
N ILE A 26 7.85 -0.34 -5.31
CA ILE A 26 7.57 -0.67 -3.92
C ILE A 26 6.40 0.19 -3.44
N THR A 27 5.40 -0.43 -2.83
CA THR A 27 4.24 0.26 -2.27
C THR A 27 4.09 -0.05 -0.79
N LEU A 28 3.89 1.00 0.01
CA LEU A 28 3.77 0.92 1.48
C LEU A 28 2.33 1.26 1.85
N GLY A 29 1.57 0.30 2.38
CA GLY A 29 0.18 0.49 2.81
C GLY A 29 -0.75 1.05 1.74
N SER A 30 -0.42 0.92 0.45
CA SER A 30 -1.19 1.57 -0.62
C SER A 30 -2.52 0.86 -0.85
N PRO A 31 -3.68 1.53 -0.75
CA PRO A 31 -4.97 0.89 -0.97
C PRO A 31 -5.17 0.64 -2.47
N HIS A 32 -4.82 -0.56 -2.94
CA HIS A 32 -4.90 -0.92 -4.35
C HIS A 32 -6.34 -1.18 -4.77
N GLN A 33 -7.08 -1.96 -3.99
CA GLN A 33 -8.49 -2.24 -4.20
C GLN A 33 -9.33 -1.52 -3.14
N ALA A 34 -10.43 -0.89 -3.52
CA ALA A 34 -11.37 -0.30 -2.57
C ALA A 34 -12.79 -0.42 -3.08
N ILE A 35 -13.75 -0.79 -2.21
CA ILE A 35 -15.18 -0.83 -2.56
C ILE A 35 -15.64 0.53 -3.07
N LYS A 36 -15.24 1.60 -2.39
CA LYS A 36 -15.48 2.98 -2.81
C LYS A 36 -14.20 3.62 -3.32
N ALA A 37 -13.66 3.08 -4.41
CA ALA A 37 -12.50 3.66 -5.07
C ALA A 37 -12.84 5.06 -5.64
N THR A 38 -11.95 6.04 -5.41
CA THR A 38 -11.96 7.30 -6.15
C THR A 38 -11.84 7.02 -7.65
N ALA A 39 -12.35 7.90 -8.51
CA ALA A 39 -12.30 7.73 -9.97
C ALA A 39 -10.90 7.37 -10.49
N LEU A 40 -9.86 8.05 -10.02
CA LEU A 40 -8.48 7.77 -10.44
C LEU A 40 -7.99 6.39 -9.98
N ARG A 41 -8.33 5.96 -8.77
CA ARG A 41 -7.98 4.62 -8.27
C ARG A 41 -8.66 3.53 -9.09
N LYS A 42 -9.95 3.70 -9.38
CA LYS A 42 -10.71 2.78 -10.23
C LYS A 42 -10.09 2.70 -11.63
N PHE A 43 -9.83 3.84 -12.26
CA PHE A 43 -9.17 3.91 -13.56
C PHE A 43 -7.82 3.17 -13.58
N VAL A 44 -6.97 3.38 -12.57
CA VAL A 44 -5.66 2.71 -12.51
C VAL A 44 -5.80 1.20 -12.28
N ASP A 45 -6.78 0.76 -11.51
CA ASP A 45 -6.98 -0.66 -11.24
C ASP A 45 -7.52 -1.41 -12.47
N GLU A 46 -8.42 -0.78 -13.23
CA GLU A 46 -8.97 -1.32 -14.48
C GLU A 46 -7.93 -1.30 -15.61
N LYS A 47 -7.18 -0.19 -15.76
CA LYS A 47 -6.22 -0.02 -16.86
C LYS A 47 -4.92 -0.78 -16.63
N TYR A 48 -4.47 -0.86 -15.38
CA TYR A 48 -3.21 -1.50 -15.00
C TYR A 48 -3.44 -2.45 -13.80
N PRO A 49 -4.15 -3.57 -13.99
CA PRO A 49 -4.46 -4.49 -12.90
C PRO A 49 -3.21 -5.18 -12.35
N GLY A 50 -3.18 -5.42 -11.04
CA GLY A 50 -2.12 -6.21 -10.40
C GLY A 50 -0.70 -5.75 -10.76
N ASN A 51 0.17 -6.69 -11.11
CA ASN A 51 1.56 -6.46 -11.54
C ASN A 51 1.70 -6.26 -13.07
N PHE A 52 0.80 -5.47 -13.66
CA PHE A 52 0.64 -5.27 -15.11
C PHE A 52 1.92 -5.17 -15.96
N PHE A 53 2.95 -4.44 -15.52
CA PHE A 53 4.17 -4.25 -16.31
C PHE A 53 5.19 -5.38 -16.05
N ASN A 54 5.33 -6.30 -17.01
CA ASN A 54 6.16 -7.51 -16.88
C ASN A 54 7.65 -7.27 -16.54
N ASN A 55 8.20 -6.11 -16.90
CA ASN A 55 9.60 -5.75 -16.68
C ASN A 55 9.83 -4.98 -15.36
N ILE A 56 8.84 -4.95 -14.47
CA ILE A 56 8.89 -4.30 -13.17
C ILE A 56 8.72 -5.35 -12.07
N ASN A 57 9.63 -5.31 -11.10
CA ASN A 57 9.50 -6.02 -9.85
C ASN A 57 8.55 -5.27 -8.92
N TYR A 58 7.36 -5.82 -8.73
CA TYR A 58 6.35 -5.26 -7.83
C TYR A 58 6.52 -5.82 -6.43
N VAL A 59 6.63 -4.92 -5.44
CA VAL A 59 6.62 -5.28 -4.03
C VAL A 59 5.50 -4.50 -3.33
N SER A 60 4.56 -5.21 -2.72
CA SER A 60 3.54 -4.61 -1.85
C SER A 60 3.83 -4.95 -0.40
N ILE A 61 3.94 -3.91 0.41
CA ILE A 61 4.25 -4.00 1.83
C ILE A 61 3.01 -3.52 2.58
N GLY A 62 2.39 -4.46 3.29
CA GLY A 62 1.27 -4.20 4.17
C GLY A 62 1.69 -4.26 5.63
N GLY A 63 1.08 -3.44 6.47
CA GLY A 63 1.28 -3.42 7.91
C GLY A 63 0.08 -4.03 8.63
N GLU A 64 0.31 -4.68 9.75
CA GLU A 64 -0.73 -5.05 10.69
C GLU A 64 -0.38 -4.64 12.10
N ILE A 65 -1.38 -4.17 12.84
CA ILE A 65 -1.24 -3.77 14.24
C ILE A 65 -2.55 -4.04 14.99
N GLU A 66 -2.44 -4.42 16.26
CA GLU A 66 -3.59 -4.40 17.15
C GLU A 66 -3.97 -2.95 17.46
N ILE A 67 -5.15 -2.53 17.00
CA ILE A 67 -5.63 -1.14 17.08
C ILE A 67 -5.63 -0.59 18.52
N LYS A 68 -5.94 -1.43 19.51
CA LYS A 68 -6.00 -1.03 20.94
C LYS A 68 -4.64 -1.03 21.65
N SER A 69 -3.57 -1.51 21.00
CA SER A 69 -2.25 -1.60 21.60
C SER A 69 -1.69 -0.23 22.04
N LYS A 70 -0.58 -0.27 22.81
CA LYS A 70 0.17 0.93 23.22
C LYS A 70 1.01 1.53 22.08
N LEU A 71 1.17 0.80 20.97
CA LEU A 71 1.97 1.23 19.82
C LEU A 71 1.21 2.18 18.88
N THR A 72 -0.13 2.21 18.98
CA THR A 72 -1.00 3.06 18.15
C THR A 72 -1.31 4.40 18.83
N SER A 73 -1.48 5.44 18.02
CA SER A 73 -1.97 6.73 18.49
C SER A 73 -3.48 6.71 18.76
N LEU A 74 -3.98 7.75 19.43
CA LEU A 74 -5.42 7.93 19.64
C LEU A 74 -6.18 8.06 18.31
N ILE A 75 -5.57 8.72 17.32
CA ILE A 75 -6.15 8.88 15.98
C ILE A 75 -6.44 7.51 15.37
N THR A 76 -5.47 6.60 15.39
CA THR A 76 -5.64 5.22 14.87
C THR A 76 -6.84 4.51 15.51
N LYS A 77 -7.02 4.65 16.83
CA LYS A 77 -8.12 4.04 17.56
C LYS A 77 -9.49 4.56 17.11
N ILE A 78 -9.55 5.81 16.69
CA ILE A 78 -10.78 6.47 16.24
C ILE A 78 -11.10 6.10 14.78
N ILE A 79 -10.10 6.16 13.88
CA ILE A 79 -10.38 6.14 12.43
C ILE A 79 -10.28 4.75 11.78
N ALA A 80 -9.54 3.79 12.37
CA ALA A 80 -9.22 2.51 11.72
C ALA A 80 -10.49 1.75 11.27
N ARG A 81 -11.45 1.54 12.18
CA ARG A 81 -12.68 0.80 11.88
C ARG A 81 -13.49 1.42 10.74
N GLY A 82 -13.60 2.75 10.73
CA GLY A 82 -14.31 3.49 9.69
C GLY A 82 -13.59 3.43 8.35
N SER A 83 -12.26 3.59 8.36
CA SER A 83 -11.43 3.50 7.17
C SER A 83 -11.49 2.11 6.55
N TYR A 84 -11.34 1.05 7.35
CA TYR A 84 -11.43 -0.33 6.87
C TYR A 84 -12.80 -0.63 6.27
N LYS A 85 -13.89 -0.24 6.95
CA LYS A 85 -15.24 -0.39 6.39
C LYS A 85 -15.40 0.34 5.05
N SER A 86 -14.83 1.54 4.91
CA SER A 86 -14.89 2.31 3.67
C SER A 86 -14.11 1.65 2.52
N ILE A 87 -12.95 1.07 2.83
CA ILE A 87 -12.04 0.47 1.85
C ILE A 87 -12.44 -0.96 1.50
N SER A 88 -12.63 -1.84 2.48
CA SER A 88 -12.88 -3.28 2.27
C SER A 88 -14.29 -3.74 2.65
N GLY A 89 -15.14 -2.87 3.21
CA GLY A 89 -16.45 -3.25 3.71
C GLY A 89 -16.44 -3.90 5.10
N ASP A 90 -15.26 -4.28 5.59
CA ASP A 90 -15.07 -4.96 6.86
C ASP A 90 -14.47 -4.03 7.91
N ASN A 91 -15.19 -3.79 9.01
CA ASN A 91 -14.74 -2.93 10.11
C ASN A 91 -13.81 -3.63 11.11
N ASN A 92 -13.66 -4.96 11.00
CA ASN A 92 -12.82 -5.81 11.85
C ASN A 92 -11.58 -6.33 11.09
N ALA A 93 -11.37 -5.87 9.86
CA ALA A 93 -10.21 -6.23 9.07
C ALA A 93 -8.90 -5.96 9.83
N LYS A 94 -7.88 -6.77 9.53
CA LYS A 94 -6.50 -6.46 9.93
C LYS A 94 -5.94 -5.37 9.01
N GLY A 95 -5.03 -4.54 9.54
CA GLY A 95 -4.37 -3.51 8.75
C GLY A 95 -3.50 -2.59 9.60
N ASP A 96 -3.01 -1.53 8.99
CA ASP A 96 -2.01 -0.62 9.53
C ASP A 96 -2.60 0.60 10.28
N GLY A 97 -3.88 0.54 10.63
CA GLY A 97 -4.62 1.62 11.27
C GLY A 97 -5.29 2.60 10.29
N LEU A 98 -5.02 2.48 8.99
CA LEU A 98 -5.71 3.25 7.94
C LEU A 98 -6.18 2.37 6.79
N VAL A 99 -5.32 1.48 6.30
CA VAL A 99 -5.57 0.66 5.13
C VAL A 99 -5.63 -0.81 5.56
N PRO A 100 -6.71 -1.54 5.20
CA PRO A 100 -6.80 -2.95 5.52
C PRO A 100 -5.80 -3.74 4.69
N LEU A 101 -5.25 -4.81 5.27
CA LEU A 101 -4.19 -5.60 4.67
C LEU A 101 -4.60 -6.16 3.30
N SER A 102 -5.85 -6.62 3.17
CA SER A 102 -6.43 -7.15 1.92
C SER A 102 -6.42 -6.14 0.76
N SER A 103 -6.44 -4.85 1.05
CA SER A 103 -6.34 -3.77 0.06
C SER A 103 -4.90 -3.34 -0.21
N SER A 104 -4.01 -3.51 0.77
CA SER A 104 -2.61 -3.09 0.67
C SER A 104 -1.72 -4.04 -0.15
N LEU A 105 -2.13 -5.30 -0.26
CA LEU A 105 -1.37 -6.34 -0.94
C LEU A 105 -1.81 -6.47 -2.40
N LEU A 106 -0.96 -5.99 -3.31
CA LEU A 106 -1.24 -5.98 -4.73
C LEU A 106 -1.16 -7.39 -5.32
N GLU A 107 -2.12 -7.75 -6.15
CA GLU A 107 -2.14 -9.06 -6.80
C GLU A 107 -0.94 -9.24 -7.75
N GLY A 108 -0.35 -10.45 -7.77
CA GLY A 108 0.85 -10.75 -8.54
C GLY A 108 2.16 -10.10 -8.06
N SER A 109 2.13 -9.24 -7.04
CA SER A 109 3.35 -8.67 -6.45
C SER A 109 4.02 -9.61 -5.45
N GLN A 110 5.29 -9.37 -5.15
CA GLN A 110 5.88 -9.87 -3.91
C GLN A 110 5.18 -9.20 -2.72
N LYS A 111 4.58 -9.99 -1.84
CA LYS A 111 3.80 -9.51 -0.68
C LYS A 111 4.65 -9.65 0.58
N ILE A 112 4.85 -8.55 1.30
CA ILE A 112 5.54 -8.51 2.61
C ILE A 112 4.55 -7.95 3.64
N ILE A 113 4.40 -8.65 4.77
CA ILE A 113 3.52 -8.23 5.86
C ILE A 113 4.40 -7.89 7.06
N LEU A 114 4.26 -6.66 7.56
CA LEU A 114 4.99 -6.19 8.73
C LEU A 114 4.08 -6.18 9.94
N THR A 115 4.44 -6.98 10.94
CA THR A 115 3.77 -6.96 12.24
C THR A 115 4.08 -5.68 12.97
N GLU A 116 3.19 -5.33 13.89
CA GLU A 116 3.29 -4.14 14.75
C GLU A 116 3.59 -2.83 13.98
N THR A 117 2.99 -2.67 12.80
CA THR A 117 3.30 -1.56 11.89
C THR A 117 2.06 -0.75 11.56
N VAL A 118 2.14 0.57 11.82
CA VAL A 118 1.11 1.55 11.50
C VAL A 118 1.38 2.27 10.17
N HIS A 119 0.36 2.91 9.61
CA HIS A 119 0.41 3.50 8.27
C HIS A 119 1.44 4.62 8.11
N GLY A 120 1.60 5.45 9.14
CA GLY A 120 2.48 6.61 9.14
C GLY A 120 2.74 7.13 10.55
N GLY A 121 3.67 8.06 10.70
CA GLY A 121 4.08 8.56 12.03
C GLY A 121 2.93 9.13 12.88
N ILE A 122 1.88 9.65 12.25
CA ILE A 122 0.67 10.16 12.94
C ILE A 122 -0.14 9.01 13.58
N PHE A 123 -0.01 7.79 13.06
CA PHE A 123 -0.77 6.62 13.48
C PHE A 123 -0.10 5.84 14.62
N GLY A 124 1.18 6.09 14.87
CA GLY A 124 1.96 5.41 15.89
C GLY A 124 3.46 5.52 15.64
N LYS A 125 4.25 5.01 16.58
CA LYS A 125 5.72 5.15 16.55
C LYS A 125 6.39 4.26 15.50
N ASN A 126 5.85 3.07 15.26
CA ASN A 126 6.40 2.08 14.34
C ASN A 126 5.63 2.11 13.02
N TRP A 127 6.09 2.89 12.05
CA TRP A 127 5.50 2.99 10.71
C TRP A 127 6.49 2.61 9.61
N TYR A 128 6.01 2.45 8.38
CA TYR A 128 6.78 1.87 7.27
C TYR A 128 8.16 2.51 7.02
N CYS A 129 8.32 3.82 7.23
CA CYS A 129 9.59 4.51 7.01
C CYS A 129 10.42 4.76 8.28
N THR A 130 10.05 4.17 9.42
CA THR A 130 10.98 4.11 10.56
C THR A 130 12.20 3.28 10.17
N SER A 131 13.39 3.66 10.63
CA SER A 131 14.62 2.97 10.22
C SER A 131 14.61 1.47 10.54
N SER A 132 13.96 1.06 11.64
CA SER A 132 13.76 -0.36 11.96
C SER A 132 12.89 -1.07 10.92
N LYS A 133 11.73 -0.50 10.57
CA LYS A 133 10.82 -1.10 9.58
C LYS A 133 11.42 -1.09 8.17
N VAL A 134 12.12 -0.02 7.78
CA VAL A 134 12.86 0.02 6.51
C VAL A 134 13.85 -1.14 6.42
N ARG A 135 14.67 -1.36 7.45
CA ARG A 135 15.60 -2.50 7.46
C ARG A 135 14.89 -3.84 7.42
N GLU A 136 13.74 -3.96 8.08
CA GLU A 136 12.95 -5.19 8.15
C GLU A 136 12.39 -5.59 6.78
N TRP A 137 11.68 -4.69 6.10
CA TRP A 137 11.11 -5.02 4.79
C TRP A 137 12.18 -5.06 3.69
N TRP A 138 13.22 -4.24 3.75
CA TRP A 138 14.28 -4.23 2.75
C TRP A 138 14.99 -5.59 2.63
N LYS A 139 15.24 -6.25 3.78
CA LYS A 139 15.88 -7.57 3.84
C LYS A 139 15.00 -8.71 3.30
N GLN A 140 13.69 -8.50 3.24
CA GLN A 140 12.73 -9.50 2.77
C GLN A 140 12.51 -9.41 1.25
N ILE A 141 12.93 -8.33 0.59
CA ILE A 141 12.74 -8.19 -0.86
C ILE A 141 13.61 -9.21 -1.61
N HIS A 142 12.98 -9.96 -2.51
CA HIS A 142 13.66 -10.81 -3.47
C HIS A 142 13.84 -10.01 -4.76
N TRP A 143 14.99 -9.36 -4.90
CA TRP A 143 15.29 -8.54 -6.07
C TRP A 143 15.37 -9.41 -7.33
N LYS A 144 14.76 -8.92 -8.41
CA LYS A 144 14.78 -9.53 -9.75
C LYS A 144 15.64 -8.72 -10.69
#